data_AF-A0A1I4GFP1-F1
#
_entry.id   AF-A0A1I4GFP1-F1
#
_cell.length_a   1.000
_cell.length_b   1.000
_cell.length_c   1.000
_cell.angle_alpha   90.00
_cell.angle_beta   90.00
_cell.angle_gamma   90.00
#
_symmetry.space_group_name_H-M   'P 1'
#
loop_
_entity.id
_entity.type
_entity.pdbx_description
1 polymer ?
#
loop_
_entity_poly.entity_id
_entity_poly.type
_entity_poly.pdbx_seq_one_letter_code
_entity_poly.pdbx_strand_id
1 'polypeptide(L)'
;IFNYKLEIFNPKKNTEKIKKLLKRLKNEFLEKINNWEKYKPIRGKIEDFFKLCKDGLNMRDIHKYTHDSVKRTVYLNVFLAGLITLQGYTTKTALQKLAEM
;
A
#
# COMPACT_ATOMS: atom_id res chain seq x y z
N ILE A 1 -19.20 3.73 -17.49
CA ILE A 1 -18.67 4.28 -16.22
C ILE A 1 -17.40 5.14 -16.36
N PHE A 2 -16.64 5.16 -17.46
CA PHE A 2 -15.69 6.28 -17.70
C PHE A 2 -15.66 6.64 -19.19
N ASN A 3 -16.52 7.59 -19.60
CA ASN A 3 -16.58 8.10 -20.97
C ASN A 3 -16.47 9.64 -20.97
N TYR A 4 -15.57 10.18 -20.15
CA TYR A 4 -15.31 11.61 -20.13
C TYR A 4 -14.13 11.92 -21.06
N LYS A 5 -14.31 12.84 -22.01
CA LYS A 5 -13.23 13.24 -22.92
C LYS A 5 -12.16 13.98 -22.13
N LEU A 6 -10.99 13.37 -21.97
CA LEU A 6 -9.79 13.96 -21.35
C LEU A 6 -9.40 15.31 -21.99
N GLU A 7 -9.81 15.51 -23.23
CA GLU A 7 -9.66 16.75 -24.00
C GLU A 7 -10.30 17.97 -23.31
N ILE A 8 -11.36 17.77 -22.51
CA ILE A 8 -12.06 18.84 -21.80
C ILE A 8 -11.18 19.46 -20.70
N PHE A 9 -10.28 18.68 -20.10
CA PHE A 9 -9.47 19.14 -18.96
C PHE A 9 -8.10 19.69 -19.36
N ASN A 10 -7.54 19.30 -20.51
CA ASN A 10 -6.25 19.83 -20.95
C ASN A 10 -6.00 19.65 -22.47
N PRO A 11 -6.31 20.66 -23.31
CA PRO A 11 -6.19 20.53 -24.77
C PRO A 11 -4.73 20.58 -25.30
N LYS A 12 -3.73 20.94 -24.47
CA LYS A 12 -2.35 21.21 -24.93
C LYS A 12 -1.31 20.14 -24.58
N LYS A 13 -1.66 19.04 -23.89
CA LYS A 13 -0.70 18.06 -23.36
C LYS A 13 -0.95 16.63 -23.84
N ASN A 14 0.01 16.04 -24.55
CA ASN A 14 0.28 14.60 -24.76
C ASN A 14 -0.92 13.63 -24.58
N THR A 15 -2.06 13.99 -25.16
CA THR A 15 -3.38 13.38 -24.87
C THR A 15 -3.40 11.90 -25.25
N GLU A 16 -2.68 11.54 -26.30
CA GLU A 16 -2.49 10.17 -26.78
C GLU A 16 -1.82 9.26 -25.74
N LYS A 17 -0.75 9.74 -25.08
CA LYS A 17 -0.01 8.97 -24.06
C LYS A 17 -0.88 8.73 -22.83
N ILE A 18 -1.62 9.75 -22.41
CA ILE A 18 -2.53 9.68 -21.26
C ILE A 18 -3.69 8.72 -21.57
N LYS A 19 -4.28 8.79 -22.78
CA LYS A 19 -5.31 7.84 -23.24
C LYS A 19 -4.79 6.40 -23.22
N LYS A 20 -3.57 6.15 -23.71
CA LYS A 20 -2.94 4.82 -23.68
C LYS A 20 -2.71 4.33 -22.25
N LEU A 21 -2.20 5.18 -21.36
CA LEU A 21 -1.99 4.84 -19.96
C LEU A 21 -3.32 4.48 -19.27
N LEU A 22 -4.35 5.29 -19.45
CA LEU A 22 -5.67 5.04 -18.87
C LEU A 22 -6.32 3.77 -19.41
N LYS A 23 -6.17 3.48 -20.71
CA LYS A 23 -6.63 2.21 -21.30
C LYS A 23 -5.92 1.03 -20.66
N ARG A 24 -4.60 1.10 -20.48
CA ARG A 24 -3.82 0.06 -19.80
C ARG A 24 -4.29 -0.13 -18.35
N LEU A 25 -4.39 0.96 -17.58
CA LEU A 25 -4.84 0.91 -16.18
C LEU A 25 -6.27 0.35 -16.06
N LYS A 26 -7.17 0.73 -16.97
CA LYS A 26 -8.53 0.19 -17.02
C LYS A 26 -8.52 -1.32 -17.26
N ASN A 27 -7.70 -1.80 -18.20
CA ASN A 27 -7.59 -3.23 -18.49
C ASN A 27 -7.02 -4.00 -17.30
N GLU A 28 -5.92 -3.52 -16.70
CA GLU A 28 -5.33 -4.13 -15.49
C GLU A 28 -6.33 -4.15 -14.32
N PHE A 29 -7.11 -3.08 -14.16
CA PHE A 29 -8.14 -2.99 -13.13
C PHE A 29 -9.26 -4.01 -13.37
N LEU A 30 -9.78 -4.12 -14.59
CA LEU A 30 -10.82 -5.09 -14.94
C LEU A 30 -10.32 -6.54 -14.73
N GLU A 31 -9.09 -6.83 -15.14
CA GLU A 31 -8.48 -8.15 -14.94
C GLU A 31 -8.34 -8.50 -13.46
N LYS A 32 -7.92 -7.54 -12.62
CA LYS A 32 -7.81 -7.72 -11.17
C LYS A 32 -9.17 -7.84 -10.49
N ILE A 33 -10.19 -7.11 -10.97
CA ILE A 33 -11.57 -7.24 -10.47
C ILE A 33 -12.16 -8.59 -10.84
N ASN A 34 -11.96 -9.08 -12.07
CA ASN A 34 -12.51 -10.39 -12.46
C ASN A 34 -11.93 -11.52 -11.58
N ASN A 35 -10.68 -11.37 -11.15
CA ASN A 35 -9.99 -12.28 -10.26
C ASN A 35 -10.04 -11.86 -8.77
N TRP A 36 -11.05 -11.07 -8.36
CA TRP A 36 -11.11 -10.46 -7.03
C TRP A 36 -11.01 -11.48 -5.89
N GLU A 37 -11.57 -12.68 -6.05
CA GLU A 37 -11.55 -13.73 -5.01
C GLU A 37 -10.13 -14.13 -4.63
N LYS A 38 -9.22 -14.21 -5.61
CA LYS A 38 -7.80 -14.49 -5.39
C LYS A 38 -7.08 -13.32 -4.72
N TYR A 39 -7.42 -12.09 -5.09
CA TYR A 39 -6.74 -10.90 -4.59
C TYR A 39 -7.27 -10.41 -3.23
N LYS A 40 -8.51 -10.74 -2.86
CA LYS A 40 -9.12 -10.39 -1.58
C LYS A 40 -8.32 -10.89 -0.36
N PRO A 41 -7.91 -12.17 -0.26
CA PRO A 41 -7.11 -12.64 0.88
C PRO A 41 -5.71 -12.02 0.89
N ILE A 42 -5.10 -11.80 -0.28
CA ILE A 42 -3.79 -11.13 -0.41
C ILE A 42 -3.88 -9.70 0.12
N ARG A 43 -4.91 -8.95 -0.27
CA ARG A 43 -5.18 -7.60 0.24
C ARG A 43 -5.36 -7.61 1.76
N GLY A 44 -6.09 -8.59 2.30
CA GLY A 44 -6.26 -8.74 3.75
C GLY A 44 -4.93 -8.89 4.48
N LYS A 45 -4.04 -9.76 3.99
CA LYS A 45 -2.70 -9.95 4.58
C LYS A 45 -1.86 -8.67 4.56
N ILE A 46 -1.92 -7.93 3.45
CA ILE A 46 -1.22 -6.63 3.32
C ILE A 46 -1.79 -5.61 4.32
N GLU A 47 -3.11 -5.56 4.47
CA GLU A 47 -3.77 -4.67 5.43
C GLU A 47 -3.40 -5.00 6.88
N ASP A 48 -3.39 -6.29 7.24
CA ASP A 48 -3.00 -6.78 8.56
C ASP A 48 -1.52 -6.45 8.86
N PHE A 49 -0.63 -6.59 7.87
CA PHE A 49 0.77 -6.15 7.98
C PHE A 49 0.89 -4.65 8.23
N PHE A 50 0.15 -3.80 7.50
CA PHE A 50 0.18 -2.36 7.73
C PHE A 50 -0.40 -1.95 9.09
N LYS A 51 -1.39 -2.69 9.62
CA LYS A 51 -1.87 -2.48 10.99
C LYS A 51 -0.79 -2.78 12.01
N LEU A 52 -0.09 -3.90 11.89
CA LEU A 52 1.05 -4.22 12.75
C LEU A 52 2.11 -3.11 12.73
N CYS A 53 2.48 -2.62 11.53
CA CYS A 53 3.45 -1.54 11.44
C CYS A 53 2.98 -0.25 12.13
N LYS A 54 1.70 0.10 12.00
CA LYS A 54 1.15 1.32 12.62
C LYS A 54 1.05 1.21 14.13
N ASP A 55 0.51 0.10 14.60
CA ASP A 55 0.10 -0.07 16.00
C ASP A 55 1.24 -0.73 16.81
N GLY A 56 1.79 -1.85 16.34
CA GLY A 56 2.87 -2.57 17.03
C GLY A 56 4.25 -1.92 16.91
N LEU A 57 4.55 -1.20 15.80
CA LEU A 57 5.81 -0.45 15.66
C LEU A 57 5.66 1.07 15.89
N ASN A 58 4.48 1.48 16.38
CA ASN A 58 4.14 2.87 16.66
C ASN A 58 4.49 3.84 15.51
N MET A 59 4.30 3.41 14.25
CA MET A 59 4.53 4.24 13.08
C MET A 59 3.39 5.23 12.82
N ARG A 60 2.30 5.19 13.61
CA ARG A 60 1.16 6.09 13.45
C ARG A 60 1.55 7.53 13.72
N ASP A 61 2.20 7.79 14.85
CA ASP A 61 2.65 9.12 15.26
C ASP A 61 4.12 9.09 15.67
N ILE A 62 5.01 9.43 14.74
CA ILE A 62 6.45 9.45 14.99
C ILE A 62 6.84 10.79 15.64
N HIS A 63 6.78 10.84 16.97
CA HIS A 63 7.20 12.02 17.72
C HIS A 63 8.72 12.06 17.88
N LYS A 64 9.39 12.89 17.06
CA LYS A 64 10.83 13.18 17.17
C LYS A 64 11.11 14.65 16.93
N TYR A 65 12.12 15.17 17.62
CA TYR A 65 12.50 16.60 17.60
C TYR A 65 13.19 17.04 16.30
N THR A 66 13.87 16.13 15.60
CA THR A 66 14.61 16.43 14.36
C THR A 66 14.27 15.46 13.24
N HIS A 67 14.33 15.95 12.00
CA HIS A 67 14.05 15.15 10.81
C HIS A 67 15.01 13.95 10.67
N ASP A 68 16.28 14.09 11.07
CA ASP A 68 17.24 12.97 11.06
C ASP A 68 16.89 11.90 12.10
N SER A 69 16.33 12.30 13.25
CA SER A 69 15.81 11.34 14.23
C SER A 69 14.58 10.59 13.71
N VAL A 70 13.69 11.28 12.97
CA VAL A 70 12.57 10.62 12.28
C VAL A 70 13.09 9.60 11.27
N LYS A 71 14.02 9.98 10.39
CA LYS A 71 14.60 9.08 9.38
C LYS A 71 15.19 7.81 10.00
N ARG A 72 16.02 7.95 11.04
CA ARG A 72 16.63 6.80 11.73
C ARG A 72 15.57 5.87 12.33
N THR A 73 14.54 6.45 12.94
CA THR A 73 13.42 5.69 13.52
C THR A 73 12.65 4.94 12.44
N VAL A 74 12.35 5.60 11.31
CA VAL A 74 11.67 4.97 10.17
C VAL A 74 12.50 3.82 9.60
N TYR A 75 13.81 4.00 9.39
CA TYR A 75 14.68 2.93 8.90
C TYR A 75 14.69 1.72 9.84
N LEU A 76 14.80 1.96 11.15
CA LEU A 76 14.76 0.89 12.14
C LEU A 76 13.42 0.15 12.11
N ASN A 77 12.30 0.88 12.08
CA ASN A 77 10.97 0.29 12.07
C ASN A 77 10.70 -0.49 10.77
N VAL A 78 11.17 -0.01 9.61
CA VAL A 78 11.08 -0.75 8.34
C VAL A 78 11.93 -2.03 8.38
N PHE A 79 13.12 -1.96 8.97
CA PHE A 79 13.98 -3.12 9.15
C PHE A 79 13.32 -4.18 10.07
N LEU A 80 12.75 -3.76 11.20
CA LEU A 80 12.00 -4.61 12.11
C LEU A 80 10.79 -5.25 11.43
N ALA A 81 10.01 -4.47 10.66
CA ALA A 81 8.90 -5.00 9.88
C ALA A 81 9.36 -6.07 8.87
N GLY A 82 10.50 -5.84 8.22
CA GLY A 82 11.13 -6.83 7.33
C GLY A 82 11.54 -8.10 8.05
N LEU A 83 12.15 -8.01 9.24
CA LEU A 83 12.50 -9.16 10.06
C LEU A 83 11.27 -9.97 10.49
N ILE A 84 10.19 -9.30 10.89
CA ILE A 84 8.93 -9.95 11.28
C ILE A 84 8.35 -10.74 10.09
N THR A 85 8.41 -10.17 8.87
CA THR A 85 7.97 -10.90 7.67
C THR A 85 8.86 -12.09 7.33
N LEU A 86 10.17 -11.97 7.55
CA LEU A 86 11.14 -13.03 7.28
C LEU A 86 11.02 -14.19 8.28
N GLN A 87 10.74 -13.90 9.55
CA GLN A 87 10.55 -14.90 10.61
C GLN A 87 9.24 -15.68 10.50
N GLY A 88 8.41 -15.38 9.50
CA GLY A 88 7.24 -16.22 9.20
C GLY A 88 6.02 -15.92 10.06
N TYR A 89 5.97 -14.78 10.75
CA TYR A 89 4.74 -14.23 11.35
C TYR A 89 3.75 -13.82 10.24
N THR A 90 3.20 -14.80 9.54
CA THR A 90 2.33 -14.66 8.37
C THR A 90 0.89 -15.07 8.68
N THR A 91 0.67 -15.66 9.85
CA THR A 91 -0.64 -16.03 10.36
C THR A 91 -1.32 -14.79 10.94
N LYS A 92 -2.55 -14.54 10.49
CA LYS A 92 -3.35 -13.38 10.89
C LYS A 92 -3.44 -13.20 12.42
N THR A 93 -3.56 -14.31 13.13
CA THR A 93 -3.61 -14.36 14.60
C THR A 93 -2.29 -13.95 15.27
N ALA A 94 -1.16 -14.29 14.67
CA ALA A 94 0.15 -13.96 15.22
C ALA A 94 0.48 -12.47 15.01
N LEU A 95 0.16 -11.94 13.82
CA LEU A 95 0.28 -10.51 13.51
C LEU A 95 -0.62 -9.65 14.41
N GLN A 96 -1.85 -10.10 14.64
CA GLN A 96 -2.80 -9.39 15.48
C GLN A 96 -2.37 -9.36 16.96
N LYS A 97 -1.87 -10.48 17.51
CA LYS A 97 -1.31 -10.51 18.86
C LYS A 97 -0.07 -9.62 19.03
N LEU A 98 0.75 -9.50 17.99
CA LEU A 98 1.91 -8.61 17.97
C LEU A 98 1.53 -7.13 17.87
N ALA A 99 0.38 -6.81 17.24
CA ALA A 99 -0.12 -5.46 17.12
C ALA A 99 -0.91 -4.98 18.36
N GLU A 100 -1.48 -5.92 19.12
CA GLU A 100 -2.29 -5.66 20.32
C GLU A 100 -1.50 -5.78 21.64
N MET A 101 -0.22 -6.20 21.58
CA MET A 101 0.73 -6.17 22.71
C MET A 101 1.20 -4.75 22.99
#